data_AF-A0A0Q6T7E6-F1
#
_entry.id   AF-A0A0Q6T7E6-F1
#
_cell.length_a   1.000
_cell.length_b   1.000
_cell.length_c   1.000
_cell.angle_alpha   90.00
_cell.angle_beta   90.00
_cell.angle_gamma   90.00
#
_symmetry.space_group_name_H-M   'P 1'
#
loop_
_entity.id
_entity.type
_entity.pdbx_description
1 polymer ?
#
loop_
_entity_poly.entity_id
_entity_poly.type
_entity_poly.pdbx_seq_one_letter_code
_entity_poly.pdbx_strand_id
1 'polypeptide(L)' 'MSQNNTPDEIIDALGGTSEVAKLCRVSDAAVSQWRRAGIPQPRLMYIQAIRPDLFMSQITTTPQPE' A
#
# COMPACT_ATOMS: atom_id res chain seq x y z
N MET A 1 -7.66 -10.62 13.56
CA MET A 1 -6.51 -10.89 12.69
C MET A 1 -5.92 -9.53 12.33
N SER A 2 -4.70 -9.25 12.79
CA SER A 2 -4.00 -7.99 12.57
C SER A 2 -3.83 -7.73 11.07
N GLN A 3 -4.09 -6.50 10.63
CA GLN A 3 -3.95 -6.11 9.23
C GLN A 3 -2.48 -5.99 8.88
N ASN A 4 -1.92 -7.04 8.30
CA ASN A 4 -0.62 -6.99 7.64
C ASN A 4 -0.88 -6.88 6.15
N ASN A 5 -1.11 -5.66 5.63
CA ASN A 5 -1.12 -5.46 4.18
C ASN A 5 0.27 -5.83 3.66
N THR A 6 0.33 -6.93 2.93
CA THR A 6 1.56 -7.41 2.29
C THR A 6 2.03 -6.39 1.25
N PRO A 7 3.33 -6.39 0.92
CA PRO A 7 3.84 -5.57 -0.17
C PRO A 7 3.04 -5.74 -1.47
N ASP A 8 2.62 -6.96 -1.78
CA ASP A 8 1.80 -7.27 -2.96
C ASP A 8 0.45 -6.55 -2.93
N GLU A 9 -0.30 -6.66 -1.83
CA GLU A 9 -1.61 -6.02 -1.68
C GLU A 9 -1.51 -4.49 -1.80
N ILE A 10 -0.49 -3.88 -1.18
CA ILE A 10 -0.26 -2.43 -1.29
C ILE A 10 0.04 -2.05 -2.73
N ILE A 11 0.92 -2.79 -3.41
CA ILE A 11 1.31 -2.48 -4.79
C ILE A 11 0.13 -2.67 -5.74
N ASP A 12 -0.66 -3.72 -5.58
CA ASP A 12 -1.83 -3.99 -6.41
C ASP A 12 -2.93 -2.95 -6.20
N ALA A 13 -3.18 -2.53 -4.95
CA ALA A 13 -4.14 -1.47 -4.64
C ALA A 13 -3.73 -0.07 -5.14
N LEU A 14 -2.45 0.11 -5.47
CA LEU A 14 -1.91 1.31 -6.12
C LEU A 14 -1.93 1.23 -7.65
N GLY A 15 -2.43 0.14 -8.24
CA GLY A 15 -2.49 -0.07 -9.69
C GLY A 15 -1.37 -0.94 -10.26
N GLY A 16 -0.62 -1.64 -9.40
CA GLY A 16 0.40 -2.60 -9.79
C GLY A 16 1.80 -1.99 -9.93
N THR A 17 2.75 -2.83 -10.36
CA THR A 17 4.19 -2.54 -10.31
C THR A 17 4.58 -1.28 -11.07
N SER A 18 4.11 -1.11 -12.32
CA SER A 18 4.51 0.02 -13.17
C SER A 18 3.90 1.35 -12.71
N GLU A 19 2.68 1.36 -12.19
CA GLU A 19 2.07 2.58 -11.64
C GLU A 19 2.77 3.02 -10.36
N VAL A 20 3.10 2.07 -9.47
CA VAL A 20 3.90 2.35 -8.27
C VAL A 20 5.31 2.83 -8.61
N ALA A 21 5.93 2.28 -9.66
CA ALA A 21 7.25 2.70 -10.11
C ALA A 21 7.24 4.16 -10.59
N LYS A 22 6.24 4.56 -11.39
CA LYS A 22 6.03 5.96 -11.80
C LYS A 22 5.77 6.86 -10.60
N LEU A 23 4.90 6.45 -9.69
CA LEU A 23 4.52 7.19 -8.48
C LEU A 23 5.74 7.47 -7.59
N CYS A 24 6.57 6.45 -7.37
CA CYS A 24 7.76 6.55 -6.54
C CYS A 24 9.01 7.05 -7.29
N ARG A 25 8.92 7.23 -8.62
CA ARG A 25 10.05 7.56 -9.51
C ARG A 25 11.24 6.59 -9.34
N VAL A 26 10.93 5.30 -9.39
CA VAL A 26 11.91 4.20 -9.35
C VAL A 26 11.70 3.27 -10.54
N SER A 27 12.54 2.25 -10.71
CA SER A 27 12.35 1.24 -11.75
C SER A 27 11.29 0.21 -11.35
N ASP A 28 10.62 -0.38 -12.34
CA ASP A 28 9.70 -1.51 -12.18
C ASP A 28 10.38 -2.71 -11.49
N ALA A 29 11.69 -2.90 -11.75
CA ALA A 29 12.51 -3.92 -11.09
C ALA A 29 12.64 -3.68 -9.58
N ALA A 30 12.78 -2.42 -9.14
CA ALA A 30 12.82 -2.10 -7.71
C ALA A 30 11.49 -2.43 -7.03
N VAL A 31 10.36 -2.07 -7.65
CA VAL A 31 9.02 -2.40 -7.12
C VAL A 31 8.79 -3.92 -7.10
N SER A 32 9.23 -4.64 -8.13
CA SER A 32 9.18 -6.10 -8.16
C SER A 32 10.05 -6.75 -7.07
N GLN A 33 11.14 -6.09 -6.66
CA GLN A 33 11.93 -6.52 -5.51
C GLN A 33 11.18 -6.26 -4.19
N TRP A 34 10.44 -5.16 -4.07
CA TRP A 34 9.68 -4.84 -2.85
C TRP A 34 8.62 -5.89 -2.51
N ARG A 35 8.00 -6.51 -3.53
CA ARG A 35 7.08 -7.65 -3.33
C ARG A 35 7.71 -8.78 -2.52
N ARG A 36 9.01 -9.02 -2.71
CA ARG A 36 9.76 -10.11 -2.05
C ARG A 36 10.51 -9.68 -0.80
N ALA A 37 11.10 -8.48 -0.83
CA ALA A 37 11.99 -7.97 0.21
C ALA A 37 11.29 -7.01 1.20
N GLY A 38 10.05 -6.62 0.92
CA GLY A 38 9.34 -5.57 1.63
C GLY A 38 9.48 -4.20 0.97
N ILE A 39 8.46 -3.36 1.14
CA ILE A 39 8.49 -1.96 0.72
C ILE A 39 9.38 -1.18 1.70
N PRO A 40 10.39 -0.42 1.23
CA PRO A 40 11.24 0.38 2.11
C PRO A 40 10.42 1.37 2.95
N GLN A 41 10.78 1.53 4.23
CA GLN A 41 10.04 2.39 5.16
C GLN A 41 9.83 3.83 4.65
N PRO A 42 10.81 4.52 4.03
CA PRO A 42 10.57 5.86 3.47
C PRO A 42 9.52 5.87 2.36
N ARG A 43 9.40 4.77 1.58
CA ARG A 43 8.37 4.64 0.53
C ARG A 43 7.00 4.37 1.15
N LEU A 44 6.93 3.57 2.21
CA LEU A 44 5.69 3.41 2.97
C LEU A 44 5.20 4.75 3.55
N MET A 45 6.07 5.55 4.15
CA MET A 45 5.70 6.88 4.66
C MET A 45 5.16 7.79 3.55
N TYR A 46 5.80 7.78 2.39
CA TYR A 46 5.31 8.53 1.23
C TYR A 46 3.93 8.06 0.77
N ILE A 47 3.75 6.74 0.62
CA ILE A 47 2.47 6.14 0.19
C ILE A 47 1.38 6.46 1.22
N GLN A 48 1.66 6.35 2.52
CA GLN A 48 0.73 6.71 3.60
C GLN A 48 0.29 8.17 3.52
N ALA A 49 1.19 9.08 3.15
CA ALA A 49 0.87 10.50 3.03
C ALA A 49 -0.09 10.80 1.86
N ILE A 50 -0.01 10.05 0.76
CA ILE A 50 -0.81 10.28 -0.46
C ILE A 50 -2.04 9.38 -0.58
N ARG A 51 -2.00 8.21 0.07
CA ARG A 51 -3.03 7.17 0.05
C ARG A 51 -3.25 6.63 1.47
N PRO A 52 -3.70 7.48 2.42
CA PRO A 52 -3.98 7.04 3.78
C PRO A 52 -5.10 6.00 3.83
N ASP A 53 -6.01 6.00 2.84
CA ASP A 53 -7.10 5.04 2.69
C ASP A 53 -6.62 3.58 2.57
N LEU A 54 -5.42 3.35 2.05
CA LEU A 54 -4.84 2.00 1.98
C LEU A 54 -4.38 1.46 3.34
N PHE A 55 -4.25 2.34 4.34
CA PHE A 55 -3.78 2.00 5.69
C PHE A 55 -4.87 2.20 6.75
N MET A 56 -5.96 2.88 6.40
CA MET A 56 -7.12 3.06 7.26
C MET A 56 -8.11 1.92 7.03
N SER A 57 -7.97 0.82 7.76
CA SER A 57 -9.08 -0.12 7.81
C SER A 57 -10.17 0.39 8.73
N GLN A 58 -11.34 0.60 8.14
CA GLN A 58 -12.66 0.33 8.71
C GLN A 58 -12.84 0.81 10.17
N ILE A 59 -12.91 2.13 10.35
CA ILE A 59 -13.97 2.66 11.21
C ILE A 59 -15.28 2.67 10.42
N THR A 60 -15.76 1.50 10.00
CA THR A 60 -17.18 1.35 9.72
C THR A 60 -17.88 1.37 11.08
N THR A 61 -18.09 2.58 11.61
CA THR A 61 -19.28 2.84 12.41
C THR A 61 -20.46 2.64 11.47
N THR A 62 -20.84 1.39 11.28
CA THR A 62 -22.24 1.09 11.02
C THR A 62 -22.93 1.37 12.35
N PRO A 63 -23.81 2.39 12.49
CA PRO A 63 -24.80 2.32 13.54
C PRO A 63 -25.65 1.09 13.21
N GLN A 64 -25.38 -0.01 13.91
CA GLN A 64 -26.22 -1.19 13.90
C GLN A 64 -27.61 -0.75 14.36
N PRO A 65 -28.65 -0.79 13.50
CA PRO A 65 -30.00 -0.61 13.98
C PRO A 65 -30.35 -1.83 14.83
N GLU A 66 -30.90 -1.54 16.02
CA GLU A 66 -31.40 -2.44 17.06
C GLU A 66 -32.43 -3.46 16.54
#